data_AF-A0A2Z7BLQ1-F1
#
_entry.id   AF-A0A2Z7BLQ1-F1
#
_cell.length_a   1.000
_cell.length_b   1.000
_cell.length_c   1.000
_cell.angle_alpha   90.00
_cell.angle_beta   90.00
_cell.angle_gamma   90.00
#
_symmetry.space_group_name_H-M   'P 1'
#
loop_
_entity.id
_entity.type
_entity.pdbx_description
1 polymer ?
#
loop_
_entity_poly.entity_id
_entity_poly.type
_entity_poly.pdbx_seq_one_letter_code
_entity_poly.pdbx_strand_id
1 'polypeptide(L)'
;MKCFNCDRPGHFASDCNRPRKEERSRDDKRSADRYKRDDKRADDRYKEDRYNRDEKNDDRAMGRSKERSKDRRMRMKNSSSSISSSSDSEQEEVHCLMADQMADDEIFDFSNVEFTREDLVTALNDMVKEYRKLSHSFEEVKAENAD
;
A
#
# COMPACT_ATOMS: atom_id res chain seq x y z
N MET A 1 19.86 22.53 39.63
CA MET A 1 18.43 22.61 39.26
C MET A 1 18.31 22.80 37.75
N LYS A 2 17.47 22.01 37.05
CA LYS A 2 17.17 22.18 35.61
C LYS A 2 15.78 22.77 35.42
N CYS A 3 15.61 23.67 34.46
CA CYS A 3 14.31 24.27 34.15
C CYS A 3 13.44 23.30 33.33
N PHE A 4 12.20 23.05 33.74
CA PHE A 4 11.26 22.16 33.03
C PHE A 4 10.66 22.75 31.73
N ASN A 5 10.78 24.07 31.53
CA ASN A 5 10.28 24.72 30.32
C ASN A 5 11.29 24.67 29.15
N CYS A 6 12.59 24.71 29.44
CA CYS A 6 13.63 24.79 28.41
C CYS A 6 14.83 23.85 28.60
N ASP A 7 14.79 22.99 29.61
CA ASP A 7 15.83 22.00 29.96
C ASP A 7 17.23 22.58 30.24
N ARG A 8 17.36 23.92 30.32
CA ARG A 8 18.62 24.59 30.67
C ARG A 8 18.80 24.69 32.19
N PRO A 9 20.02 24.46 32.72
CA PRO A 9 20.31 24.64 34.13
C PRO A 9 20.42 26.12 34.50
N GLY A 10 20.32 26.43 35.80
CA GLY A 10 20.63 27.77 36.34
C GLY A 10 19.43 28.69 36.64
N HIS A 11 18.20 28.25 36.38
CA HIS A 11 16.97 28.97 36.77
C HIS A 11 15.83 27.99 37.05
N PHE A 12 14.82 28.46 37.78
CA PHE A 12 13.56 27.72 37.98
C PHE A 12 12.60 27.99 36.82
N ALA A 13 11.62 27.10 36.61
CA ALA A 13 10.65 27.24 35.52
C ALA A 13 9.82 28.55 35.63
N SER A 14 9.62 29.05 36.84
CA SER A 14 8.93 30.31 37.12
C SER A 14 9.68 31.55 36.62
N ASP A 15 11.01 31.49 36.54
CA ASP A 15 11.87 32.61 36.11
C ASP A 15 12.33 32.45 34.66
N CYS A 16 11.73 31.51 33.92
CA CYS A 16 12.13 31.19 32.57
C CYS A 16 11.51 32.18 31.56
N ASN A 17 12.34 33.04 30.95
CA ASN A 17 11.91 33.99 29.93
C ASN A 17 11.69 33.38 28.53
N ARG A 18 11.74 32.04 28.39
CA ARG A 18 11.47 31.36 27.11
C ARG A 18 9.97 31.13 26.92
N PRO A 19 9.44 31.35 25.70
CA PRO A 19 8.06 31.02 25.39
C PRO A 19 7.80 29.54 25.69
N ARG A 20 6.61 29.23 26.19
CA ARG A 20 6.29 27.88 26.66
C ARG A 20 6.38 26.89 25.50
N LYS A 21 6.90 25.68 25.73
CA LYS A 21 7.01 24.62 24.71
C LYS A 21 5.66 24.27 24.03
N GLU A 22 4.54 24.53 24.71
CA GLU A 22 3.19 24.36 24.17
C GLU A 22 2.78 25.42 23.14
N GLU A 23 3.47 26.57 23.13
CA GLU A 23 3.41 27.61 22.11
C GLU A 23 4.35 27.32 20.93
N ARG A 24 4.65 26.06 20.62
CA ARG A 24 4.89 25.72 19.20
C ARG A 24 3.75 26.35 18.43
N SER A 25 4.10 27.29 17.55
CA SER A 25 3.18 28.29 17.04
C SER A 25 1.89 27.61 16.60
N ARG A 26 0.73 28.21 16.88
CA ARG A 26 -0.55 27.65 16.38
C ARG A 26 -0.48 27.38 14.87
N ASP A 27 0.38 28.11 14.17
CA ASP A 27 0.70 27.94 12.76
C ASP A 27 1.44 26.63 12.43
N ASP A 28 2.37 26.15 13.28
CA ASP A 28 3.05 24.86 13.07
C ASP A 28 2.08 23.68 13.16
N LYS A 29 1.19 23.69 14.16
CA LYS A 29 0.15 22.66 14.32
C LYS A 29 -0.81 22.69 13.13
N ARG A 30 -1.26 23.88 12.71
CA ARG A 30 -2.11 24.07 11.53
C ARG A 30 -1.42 23.60 10.25
N SER A 31 -0.11 23.81 10.12
CA SER A 31 0.67 23.37 8.96
C SER A 31 0.84 21.86 8.90
N ALA A 32 1.08 21.20 10.05
CA ALA A 32 1.13 19.75 10.13
C ALA A 32 -0.23 19.10 9.81
N ASP A 33 -1.34 19.67 10.28
CA ASP A 33 -2.68 19.16 9.97
C ASP A 33 -3.04 19.35 8.49
N ARG A 34 -2.61 20.46 7.86
CA ARG A 34 -2.74 20.65 6.41
C ARG A 34 -1.94 19.62 5.63
N TYR A 35 -0.66 19.40 5.98
CA TYR A 35 0.18 18.40 5.33
C TYR A 35 -0.47 17.00 5.36
N LYS A 36 -1.01 16.59 6.53
CA LYS A 36 -1.73 15.31 6.65
C LYS A 36 -2.99 15.23 5.78
N ARG A 37 -3.70 16.33 5.58
CA ARG A 37 -4.89 16.36 4.70
C ARG A 37 -4.49 16.23 3.23
N ASP A 38 -3.44 16.93 2.82
CA ASP A 38 -2.98 16.92 1.44
C ASP A 38 -2.39 15.54 1.04
N ASP A 39 -1.67 14.88 1.96
CA ASP A 39 -1.17 13.51 1.78
C ASP A 39 -2.30 12.49 1.58
N LYS A 40 -3.32 12.52 2.44
CA LYS A 40 -4.53 11.68 2.27
C LYS A 40 -5.23 11.93 0.94
N ARG A 41 -5.34 13.20 0.52
CA ARG A 41 -5.96 13.55 -0.75
C ARG A 41 -5.16 13.02 -1.95
N ALA A 42 -3.84 12.96 -1.84
CA ALA A 42 -2.97 12.39 -2.87
C ALA A 42 -3.12 10.86 -2.96
N ASP A 43 -3.19 10.17 -1.81
CA ASP A 43 -3.42 8.72 -1.74
C ASP A 43 -4.79 8.34 -2.34
N ASP A 44 -5.86 9.07 -1.97
CA ASP A 44 -7.20 8.85 -2.51
C ASP A 44 -7.23 9.03 -4.04
N ARG A 45 -6.55 10.07 -4.57
CA ARG A 45 -6.42 10.30 -6.01
C ARG A 45 -5.66 9.17 -6.71
N TYR A 46 -4.56 8.70 -6.14
CA TYR A 46 -3.77 7.60 -6.71
C TYR A 46 -4.59 6.30 -6.79
N LYS A 47 -5.38 6.01 -5.75
CA LYS A 47 -6.29 4.86 -5.74
C LYS A 47 -7.36 5.00 -6.82
N GLU A 48 -8.02 6.15 -6.94
CA GLU A 48 -9.04 6.40 -7.97
C GLU A 48 -8.46 6.25 -9.39
N ASP A 49 -7.27 6.81 -9.66
CA ASP A 49 -6.60 6.67 -10.95
C ASP A 49 -6.24 5.22 -11.28
N ARG A 50 -5.89 4.42 -10.27
CA ARG A 50 -5.62 2.97 -10.41
C ARG A 50 -6.88 2.21 -10.79
N TYR A 51 -7.99 2.40 -10.05
CA TYR A 51 -9.26 1.75 -10.34
C TYR A 51 -9.77 2.11 -11.75
N ASN A 52 -9.70 3.39 -12.12
CA ASN A 52 -10.07 3.86 -13.45
C ASN A 52 -9.20 3.28 -14.57
N ARG A 53 -7.91 3.02 -14.31
CA ARG A 53 -7.01 2.38 -15.29
C ARG A 53 -7.39 0.91 -15.50
N ASP A 54 -7.71 0.21 -14.42
CA ASP A 54 -8.08 -1.21 -14.45
C ASP A 54 -9.41 -1.41 -15.19
N GLU A 55 -10.44 -0.61 -14.87
CA GLU A 55 -11.74 -0.62 -15.58
C GLU A 55 -11.57 -0.33 -17.09
N LYS A 56 -10.77 0.69 -17.43
CA LYS A 56 -10.44 1.01 -18.84
C LYS A 56 -9.62 -0.08 -19.54
N ASN A 57 -8.93 -0.96 -18.81
CA ASN A 57 -8.19 -2.07 -19.39
C ASN A 57 -9.16 -3.22 -19.72
N ASP A 58 -10.08 -3.52 -18.80
CA ASP A 58 -11.11 -4.53 -18.99
C ASP A 58 -12.04 -4.20 -20.17
N ASP A 59 -12.46 -2.94 -20.31
CA ASP A 59 -13.24 -2.48 -21.47
C ASP A 59 -12.49 -2.64 -22.80
N ARG A 60 -11.18 -2.36 -22.82
CA ARG A 60 -10.36 -2.56 -24.02
C ARG A 60 -10.11 -4.03 -24.33
N ALA A 61 -9.99 -4.89 -23.32
CA ALA A 61 -9.91 -6.34 -23.48
C ALA A 61 -11.21 -6.91 -24.07
N MET A 62 -12.36 -6.44 -23.60
CA MET A 62 -13.68 -6.79 -24.13
C MET A 62 -13.87 -6.31 -25.59
N GLY A 63 -13.46 -5.08 -25.89
CA GLY A 63 -13.49 -4.52 -27.25
C GLY A 63 -12.62 -5.30 -28.23
N ARG A 64 -11.37 -5.60 -27.85
CA ARG A 64 -10.42 -6.38 -28.65
C ARG A 64 -10.91 -7.82 -28.90
N SER A 65 -11.61 -8.43 -27.95
CA SER A 65 -12.17 -9.79 -28.10
C SER A 65 -13.29 -9.86 -29.14
N LYS A 66 -14.09 -8.79 -29.25
CA LYS A 66 -15.18 -8.67 -30.23
C LYS A 66 -14.66 -8.39 -31.64
N GLU A 67 -13.58 -7.62 -31.77
CA GLU A 67 -12.91 -7.36 -33.05
C GLU A 67 -12.16 -8.61 -33.57
N ARG A 68 -11.39 -9.31 -32.71
CA ARG A 68 -10.70 -10.57 -33.05
C ARG A 68 -11.65 -11.68 -33.52
N SER A 69 -12.89 -11.70 -33.04
CA SER A 69 -13.91 -12.68 -33.48
C SER A 69 -14.41 -12.41 -34.91
N LYS A 70 -14.31 -11.18 -35.42
CA LYS A 70 -14.64 -10.85 -36.81
C LYS A 70 -13.47 -11.18 -37.75
N ASP A 71 -12.24 -10.89 -37.36
CA ASP A 71 -11.05 -11.21 -38.18
C ASP A 71 -10.86 -12.71 -38.39
N ARG A 72 -11.13 -13.53 -37.35
CA ARG A 72 -11.10 -15.00 -37.49
C ARG A 72 -12.11 -15.52 -38.52
N ARG A 73 -13.27 -14.86 -38.70
CA ARG A 73 -14.27 -15.26 -39.72
C ARG A 73 -13.83 -14.93 -41.14
N MET A 74 -13.03 -13.87 -41.34
CA MET A 74 -12.52 -13.51 -42.67
C MET A 74 -11.34 -14.38 -43.11
N ARG A 75 -10.50 -14.85 -42.17
CA ARG A 75 -9.33 -15.70 -42.47
C ARG A 75 -9.70 -17.12 -42.95
N MET A 76 -10.87 -17.65 -42.57
CA MET A 76 -11.31 -19.00 -42.95
C MET A 76 -12.00 -19.09 -44.32
N LYS A 77 -12.19 -17.96 -45.03
CA LYS A 77 -12.87 -17.91 -46.33
C LYS A 77 -11.94 -17.73 -47.53
N ASN A 78 -10.63 -17.61 -47.32
CA ASN A 78 -9.66 -17.45 -48.41
C ASN A 78 -8.61 -18.58 -48.49
N SER A 79 -8.84 -19.70 -47.79
CA SER A 79 -7.98 -20.88 -47.88
C SER A 79 -8.38 -21.74 -49.09
N SER A 80 -8.13 -21.23 -50.28
CA SER A 80 -8.14 -22.02 -51.51
C SER A 80 -7.06 -21.50 -52.44
N SER A 81 -5.83 -22.02 -52.29
CA SER A 81 -4.88 -22.32 -53.36
C SER A 81 -3.43 -22.25 -52.87
N SER A 82 -2.76 -23.41 -52.98
CA SER A 82 -1.34 -23.62 -53.30
C SER A 82 -0.23 -23.26 -52.31
N ILE A 83 0.56 -24.30 -52.10
CA ILE A 83 1.90 -24.43 -51.51
C ILE A 83 2.93 -23.66 -52.38
N SER A 84 4.09 -23.32 -51.80
CA SER A 84 5.40 -22.85 -52.36
C SER A 84 5.74 -21.43 -51.89
N SER A 85 6.97 -20.98 -51.58
CA SER A 85 8.32 -21.53 -51.45
C SER A 85 9.19 -20.41 -50.83
N SER A 86 10.31 -20.78 -50.18
CA SER A 86 11.60 -20.07 -50.03
C SER A 86 11.67 -18.53 -49.95
N SER A 87 12.35 -18.00 -48.90
CA SER A 87 13.51 -17.12 -49.09
C SER A 87 14.21 -16.77 -47.78
N ASP A 88 15.54 -16.83 -47.83
CA ASP A 88 16.55 -16.35 -46.86
C ASP A 88 16.26 -14.94 -46.35
N SER A 89 16.40 -14.74 -45.03
CA SER A 89 16.59 -13.40 -44.46
C SER A 89 17.36 -13.53 -43.16
N GLU A 90 18.49 -12.84 -43.14
CA GLU A 90 19.51 -12.78 -42.10
C GLU A 90 18.88 -12.12 -40.86
N GLN A 91 18.49 -12.94 -39.88
CA GLN A 91 18.04 -12.45 -38.60
C GLN A 91 19.26 -12.38 -37.71
N GLU A 92 19.95 -11.25 -37.86
CA GLU A 92 21.01 -10.77 -36.99
C GLU A 92 20.73 -11.16 -35.54
N GLU A 93 21.60 -12.02 -35.02
CA GLU A 93 21.64 -12.51 -33.66
C GLU A 93 21.88 -11.34 -32.71
N VAL A 94 20.80 -10.66 -32.32
CA VAL A 94 20.77 -9.85 -31.10
C VAL A 94 19.82 -10.52 -30.12
N HIS A 95 20.20 -11.74 -29.74
CA HIS A 95 19.86 -12.28 -28.44
C HIS A 95 20.56 -11.38 -27.42
N CYS A 96 19.94 -10.24 -27.11
CA CYS A 96 20.36 -9.36 -26.02
C CYS A 96 20.13 -10.13 -24.72
N LEU A 97 21.13 -10.94 -24.38
CA LEU A 97 21.50 -11.28 -23.01
C LEU A 97 21.79 -9.95 -22.30
N MET A 98 20.73 -9.28 -21.87
CA MET A 98 20.83 -8.47 -20.67
C MET A 98 21.00 -9.49 -19.54
N ALA A 99 22.25 -9.87 -19.35
CA ALA A 99 22.72 -10.66 -18.23
C ALA A 99 22.08 -10.08 -16.96
N ASP A 100 21.48 -10.97 -16.18
CA ASP A 100 21.00 -10.70 -14.84
C ASP A 100 22.18 -10.18 -13.99
N GLN A 101 22.38 -8.86 -13.99
CA GLN A 101 23.10 -8.14 -12.94
C GLN A 101 22.05 -7.65 -11.95
N MET A 102 21.53 -8.61 -11.19
CA MET A 102 20.78 -8.39 -9.95
C MET A 102 21.45 -9.22 -8.85
N ALA A 103 22.77 -9.07 -8.72
CA ALA A 103 23.56 -9.84 -7.76
C ALA A 103 23.61 -9.17 -6.36
N ASP A 104 22.81 -8.12 -6.13
CA ASP A 104 22.89 -7.31 -4.91
C ASP A 104 21.52 -6.92 -4.33
N ASP A 105 20.42 -7.46 -4.86
CA ASP A 105 19.20 -7.50 -4.09
C ASP A 105 19.36 -8.70 -3.17
N GLU A 106 19.69 -8.44 -1.90
CA GLU A 106 19.41 -9.38 -0.82
C GLU A 106 17.94 -9.79 -0.98
N ILE A 107 17.72 -10.88 -1.72
CA ILE A 107 16.52 -11.67 -1.67
C ILE A 107 16.48 -12.07 -0.22
N PHE A 108 15.76 -11.28 0.57
CA PHE A 108 15.39 -11.63 1.92
C PHE A 108 14.66 -12.95 1.72
N ASP A 109 15.38 -14.04 1.97
CA ASP A 109 14.80 -15.37 1.96
C ASP A 109 13.81 -15.34 3.11
N PHE A 110 12.56 -14.97 2.77
CA PHE A 110 11.41 -15.10 3.64
C PHE A 110 11.06 -16.58 3.80
N SER A 111 12.05 -17.47 3.89
CA SER A 111 12.06 -18.57 4.85
C SER A 111 12.01 -18.02 6.30
N ASN A 112 11.12 -17.03 6.52
CA ASN A 112 10.50 -16.75 7.78
C ASN A 112 9.92 -18.09 8.21
N VAL A 113 10.52 -18.66 9.24
CA VAL A 113 9.97 -19.70 10.08
C VAL A 113 8.49 -19.40 10.32
N GLU A 114 7.64 -20.11 9.58
CA GLU A 114 6.34 -20.64 10.00
C GLU A 114 5.46 -19.70 10.84
N PHE A 115 5.28 -18.44 10.41
CA PHE A 115 4.15 -17.64 10.85
C PHE A 115 3.07 -17.72 9.77
N THR A 116 2.15 -18.65 9.97
CA THR A 116 1.10 -18.92 9.00
C THR A 116 0.00 -17.85 9.09
N ARG A 117 -0.85 -17.74 8.05
CA ARG A 117 -2.00 -16.83 8.11
C ARG A 117 -2.96 -17.26 9.22
N GLU A 118 -3.00 -18.55 9.49
CA GLU A 118 -3.80 -19.21 10.51
C GLU A 118 -3.35 -18.80 11.92
N ASP A 119 -2.05 -18.66 12.16
CA ASP A 119 -1.51 -18.21 13.45
C ASP A 119 -1.92 -16.76 13.75
N LEU A 120 -1.84 -15.89 12.74
CA LEU A 120 -2.29 -14.51 12.87
C LEU A 120 -3.78 -14.43 13.18
N VAL A 121 -4.59 -15.17 12.43
CA VAL A 121 -6.05 -15.21 12.62
C VAL A 121 -6.39 -15.75 14.02
N THR A 122 -5.65 -16.74 14.50
CA THR A 122 -5.84 -17.31 15.84
C THR A 122 -5.50 -16.28 16.93
N ALA A 123 -4.32 -15.65 16.83
CA ALA A 123 -3.90 -14.62 17.78
C ALA A 123 -4.89 -13.44 17.87
N LEU A 124 -5.38 -12.97 16.71
CA LEU A 124 -6.39 -11.91 16.66
C LEU A 124 -7.72 -12.34 17.27
N ASN A 125 -8.18 -13.56 16.99
CA ASN A 125 -9.41 -14.09 17.58
C ASN A 125 -9.32 -14.20 19.11
N ASP A 126 -8.19 -14.65 19.63
CA ASP A 126 -7.98 -14.79 21.07
C ASP A 126 -7.94 -13.43 21.77
N MET A 127 -7.26 -12.44 21.18
CA MET A 127 -7.31 -11.05 21.68
C MET A 127 -8.74 -10.48 21.72
N VAL A 128 -9.56 -10.73 20.69
CA VAL A 128 -10.95 -10.28 20.66
C VAL A 128 -11.79 -10.97 21.74
N LYS A 129 -11.55 -12.26 22.00
CA LYS A 129 -12.24 -12.99 23.08
C LYS A 129 -11.90 -12.40 24.44
N GLU A 130 -10.62 -12.15 24.72
CA GLU A 130 -10.20 -11.56 25.99
C GLU A 130 -10.76 -10.15 26.17
N TYR A 131 -10.76 -9.34 25.11
CA TYR A 131 -11.40 -8.03 25.15
C TYR A 131 -12.90 -8.12 25.47
N ARG A 132 -13.64 -9.07 24.90
CA ARG A 132 -15.06 -9.27 25.21
C ARG A 132 -15.29 -9.67 26.67
N LYS A 133 -14.45 -10.54 27.23
CA LYS A 133 -14.51 -10.93 28.65
C LYS A 133 -14.27 -9.72 29.55
N LEU A 134 -13.23 -8.94 29.27
CA LEU A 134 -12.92 -7.73 30.03
C LEU A 134 -14.06 -6.71 29.93
N SER A 135 -14.61 -6.50 28.73
CA SER A 135 -15.75 -5.60 28.53
C SER A 135 -16.98 -6.03 29.33
N HIS A 136 -17.26 -7.32 29.46
CA HIS A 136 -18.38 -7.82 30.26
C HIS A 136 -18.14 -7.60 31.75
N SER A 137 -16.94 -7.96 32.24
CA SER A 137 -16.58 -7.74 33.66
C SER A 137 -16.66 -6.27 34.06
N PHE A 138 -16.28 -5.36 33.16
CA PHE A 138 -16.38 -3.92 33.40
C PHE A 138 -17.84 -3.46 33.53
N GLU A 139 -18.75 -3.97 32.68
CA GLU A 139 -20.17 -3.60 32.77
C GLU A 139 -20.83 -4.17 34.03
N GLU A 140 -20.43 -5.37 34.46
CA GLU A 140 -20.88 -6.00 35.71
C GLU A 140 -20.46 -5.20 36.95
N VAL A 141 -19.18 -4.80 37.03
CA VAL A 141 -18.66 -3.94 38.11
C VAL A 141 -19.35 -2.58 38.10
N LYS A 142 -19.62 -2.02 36.93
CA LYS A 142 -20.33 -0.74 36.80
C LYS A 142 -21.79 -0.84 37.27
N ALA A 143 -22.46 -1.97 37.06
CA ALA A 143 -23.81 -2.21 37.54
C ALA A 143 -23.84 -2.40 39.08
N GLU A 144 -22.89 -3.13 39.65
CA GLU A 144 -22.78 -3.35 41.11
C GLU A 144 -22.51 -2.06 41.90
N ASN A 145 -21.72 -1.13 41.35
CA ASN A 145 -21.44 0.16 42.00
C ASN A 145 -22.57 1.19 41.87
N ALA A 146 -23.64 0.89 41.13
CA ALA A 146 -24.77 1.78 40.93
C ALA A 146 -25.97 1.45 41.86
N ASP A 147 -25.89 0.35 42.61
CA ASP A 147 -26.80 -0.03 43.71
C ASP A 147 -26.29 0.47 45.08
#